data_AF-A0A2T1E415-F1
#
_entry.id   AF-A0A2T1E415-F1
#
_cell.length_a   1.000
_cell.length_b   1.000
_cell.length_c   1.000
_cell.angle_alpha   90.00
_cell.angle_beta   90.00
_cell.angle_gamma   90.00
#
_symmetry.space_group_name_H-M   'P 1'
#
loop_
_entity.id
_entity.type
_entity.pdbx_description
1 polymer ?
#
loop_
_entity_poly.entity_id
_entity_poly.type
_entity_poly.pdbx_seq_one_letter_code
_entity_poly.pdbx_strand_id
1 'polypeptide(L)'
;MTALTISTDIPTNINTLEKLAAWVGLALERCNPSTKILESPNSEPQRVAEAVLIRADDATHRMIIRVSIPINDGYAENSLVKFWQNALEINSTALPTAYKAN
;
A
#
# COMPACT_ATOMS: atom_id res chain seq x y z
N MET A 1 -10.96 -0.10 -1.79
CA MET A 1 -10.36 -1.36 -1.49
C MET A 1 -10.43 -2.00 -2.84
N THR A 2 -9.29 -2.02 -3.51
CA THR A 2 -9.02 -3.16 -4.38
C THR A 2 -9.38 -4.38 -3.56
N ALA A 3 -10.53 -5.00 -3.86
CA ALA A 3 -11.09 -6.03 -3.01
C ALA A 3 -10.06 -7.17 -2.91
N LEU A 4 -9.67 -7.52 -1.68
CA LEU A 4 -8.68 -8.55 -1.40
C LEU A 4 -9.36 -9.69 -0.67
N THR A 5 -9.40 -10.86 -1.28
CA THR A 5 -9.85 -12.08 -0.60
C THR A 5 -8.65 -12.71 0.09
N ILE A 6 -8.52 -12.49 1.40
CA ILE A 6 -7.34 -12.91 2.19
C ILE A 6 -7.00 -14.40 1.99
N SER A 7 -8.00 -15.27 1.91
CA SER A 7 -7.79 -16.72 1.79
C SER A 7 -7.29 -17.19 0.42
N THR A 8 -7.42 -16.39 -0.64
CA THR A 8 -7.11 -16.82 -2.02
C THR A 8 -6.16 -15.89 -2.76
N ASP A 9 -6.11 -14.61 -2.40
CA ASP A 9 -5.38 -13.59 -3.14
C ASP A 9 -3.98 -13.32 -2.55
N ILE A 10 -3.74 -13.67 -1.30
CA ILE A 10 -2.42 -13.50 -0.66
C ILE A 10 -1.60 -14.78 -0.87
N PRO A 11 -0.42 -14.71 -1.51
CA PRO A 11 0.49 -15.85 -1.66
C PRO A 11 0.81 -16.53 -0.32
N THR A 12 0.74 -17.87 -0.29
CA THR A 12 0.87 -18.65 0.95
C THR A 12 2.27 -18.64 1.54
N ASN A 13 3.29 -18.23 0.77
CA ASN A 13 4.67 -18.07 1.23
C ASN A 13 4.92 -16.74 1.99
N ILE A 14 3.92 -15.85 2.09
CA ILE A 14 3.94 -14.63 2.90
C ILE A 14 3.63 -15.01 4.35
N ASN A 15 4.68 -15.19 5.13
CA ASN A 15 4.62 -15.66 6.51
C ASN A 15 5.32 -14.71 7.51
N THR A 16 5.69 -13.51 7.08
CA THR A 16 6.24 -12.46 7.95
C THR A 16 5.62 -11.11 7.62
N LEU A 17 5.67 -10.17 8.57
CA LEU A 17 5.16 -8.82 8.37
C LEU A 17 5.92 -8.07 7.28
N GLU A 18 7.22 -8.31 7.14
CA GLU A 18 8.06 -7.69 6.12
C GLU A 18 7.67 -8.18 4.72
N LYS A 19 7.44 -9.49 4.55
CA LYS A 19 6.94 -10.04 3.29
C LYS A 19 5.55 -9.51 2.95
N LEU A 20 4.69 -9.38 3.95
CA LEU A 20 3.34 -8.83 3.77
C LEU A 20 3.40 -7.35 3.37
N ALA A 21 4.18 -6.53 4.08
CA ALA A 21 4.35 -5.11 3.77
C ALA A 21 4.94 -4.92 2.37
N ALA A 22 5.95 -5.72 2.02
CA ALA A 22 6.56 -5.74 0.70
C ALA A 22 5.54 -6.01 -0.40
N TRP A 23 4.77 -7.09 -0.24
CA TRP A 23 3.76 -7.50 -1.21
C TRP A 23 2.63 -6.46 -1.33
N VAL A 24 2.11 -5.95 -0.20
CA VAL A 24 1.06 -4.93 -0.18
C VAL A 24 1.52 -3.65 -0.88
N GLY A 25 2.73 -3.16 -0.60
CA GLY A 25 3.26 -1.95 -1.22
C GLY A 25 3.39 -2.08 -2.73
N LEU A 26 3.98 -3.19 -3.21
CA LEU A 26 4.13 -3.47 -4.64
C LEU A 26 2.78 -3.68 -5.33
N ALA A 27 1.82 -4.32 -4.66
CA ALA A 27 0.47 -4.51 -5.16
C ALA A 27 -0.26 -3.16 -5.30
N LEU A 28 -0.15 -2.28 -4.30
CA LEU A 28 -0.75 -0.95 -4.32
C LEU A 28 -0.14 -0.07 -5.40
N GLU A 29 1.19 -0.06 -5.55
CA GLU A 29 1.86 0.65 -6.65
C GLU A 29 1.38 0.14 -8.01
N ARG A 30 1.29 -1.18 -8.19
CA ARG A 30 0.82 -1.77 -9.44
C ARG A 30 -0.61 -1.41 -9.78
N CYS A 31 -1.49 -1.33 -8.78
CA CYS A 31 -2.89 -0.94 -8.96
C CYS A 31 -3.07 0.58 -9.13
N ASN A 32 -2.03 1.37 -8.83
CA ASN A 32 -2.07 2.84 -8.81
C ASN A 32 -0.82 3.47 -9.46
N PRO A 33 -0.39 3.04 -10.67
CA PRO A 33 0.96 3.33 -11.18
C PRO A 33 1.19 4.82 -11.51
N SER A 34 0.12 5.56 -11.75
CA SER A 34 0.14 6.98 -12.11
C SER A 34 -0.77 7.84 -11.22
N THR A 35 -1.46 7.24 -10.25
CA THR A 35 -2.37 7.97 -9.37
C THR A 35 -1.56 8.91 -8.49
N LYS A 36 -1.88 10.21 -8.56
CA LYS A 36 -1.24 11.24 -7.76
C LYS A 36 -2.28 12.04 -6.98
N ILE A 37 -1.87 12.53 -5.82
CA ILE A 37 -2.66 13.44 -4.99
C ILE A 37 -1.82 14.64 -4.58
N LEU A 38 -2.49 15.75 -4.29
CA LEU A 38 -1.87 16.91 -3.69
C LEU A 38 -1.88 16.74 -2.17
N GLU A 39 -0.72 16.50 -1.56
CA GLU A 39 -0.63 16.28 -0.12
C GLU A 39 -0.40 17.56 0.69
N SER A 40 0.13 18.60 0.05
CA SER A 40 0.31 19.93 0.64
C SER A 40 -0.15 20.99 -0.34
N PRO A 41 -0.76 22.09 0.13
CA PRO A 41 -0.98 23.26 -0.71
C PRO A 41 0.33 23.73 -1.35
N ASN A 42 0.27 24.15 -2.61
CA ASN A 42 1.40 24.69 -3.38
C ASN A 42 2.60 23.74 -3.58
N SER A 43 2.43 22.43 -3.42
CA SER A 43 3.44 21.43 -3.77
C SER A 43 3.09 20.69 -5.07
N GLU A 44 4.06 20.01 -5.68
CA GLU A 44 3.77 19.08 -6.78
C GLU A 44 2.97 17.86 -6.29
N PRO A 45 2.01 17.36 -7.08
CA PRO A 45 1.29 16.13 -6.76
C PRO A 45 2.23 14.92 -6.58
N GLN A 46 2.05 14.19 -5.50
CA GLN A 46 2.85 13.01 -5.13
C GLN A 46 2.11 11.73 -5.53
N ARG A 47 2.86 10.66 -5.86
CA ARG A 47 2.26 9.35 -6.12
C ARG A 47 1.64 8.79 -4.83
N VAL A 48 0.44 8.23 -4.95
CA VAL A 48 -0.25 7.59 -3.82
C VAL A 48 0.43 6.31 -3.36
N ALA A 49 1.15 5.63 -4.25
CA ALA A 49 1.92 4.44 -3.95
C ALA A 49 3.18 4.42 -4.82
N GLU A 50 4.33 4.17 -4.21
CA GLU A 50 5.63 4.11 -4.86
C GLU A 50 6.52 3.11 -4.12
N ALA A 51 7.22 2.26 -4.88
CA ALA A 51 8.25 1.38 -4.35
C ALA A 51 9.57 1.61 -5.09
N VAL A 52 10.66 1.68 -4.33
CA VAL A 52 12.00 1.92 -4.86
C VAL A 52 12.97 0.94 -4.22
N LEU A 53 13.89 0.41 -5.04
CA LEU A 53 15.03 -0.35 -4.56
C LEU A 53 16.25 0.57 -4.46
N ILE A 54 16.88 0.59 -3.30
CA ILE A 54 18.11 1.35 -3.07
C ILE A 54 19.22 0.42 -2.57
N ARG A 55 20.46 0.91 -2.69
CA ARG A 55 21.59 0.36 -1.95
C ARG A 55 21.90 1.30 -0.78
N ALA A 56 21.82 0.78 0.43
CA ALA A 56 22.10 1.54 1.65
C ALA A 56 23.62 1.64 1.90
N ASP A 57 23.99 2.52 2.85
CA ASP A 57 25.40 2.80 3.20
C ASP A 57 26.12 1.56 3.77
N ASP A 58 25.38 0.65 4.41
CA ASP A 58 25.87 -0.66 4.85
C ASP A 58 26.06 -1.69 3.71
N ALA A 59 26.03 -1.22 2.46
CA ALA A 59 26.11 -1.99 1.24
C ALA A 59 24.98 -3.02 1.02
N THR A 60 23.92 -3.01 1.83
CA THR A 60 22.74 -3.87 1.68
C THR A 60 21.71 -3.30 0.70
N HIS A 61 20.90 -4.17 0.10
CA HIS A 61 19.75 -3.74 -0.70
C HIS A 61 18.55 -3.51 0.21
N ARG A 62 17.87 -2.37 0.05
CA ARG A 62 16.66 -2.04 0.81
C ARG A 62 15.55 -1.64 -0.14
N MET A 63 14.36 -2.16 0.13
CA MET A 63 13.15 -1.68 -0.51
C MET A 63 12.54 -0.58 0.34
N ILE A 64 12.25 0.56 -0.28
CA ILE A 64 11.51 1.66 0.30
C ILE A 64 10.12 1.63 -0.32
N ILE A 65 9.09 1.67 0.53
CA ILE A 65 7.70 1.76 0.10
C ILE A 65 7.12 3.04 0.71
N ARG A 66 6.49 3.85 -0.12
CA ARG A 66 5.71 5.01 0.28
C ARG A 66 4.27 4.79 -0.15
N VAL A 67 3.33 4.89 0.78
CA VAL A 67 1.90 4.83 0.47
C VAL A 67 1.17 5.95 1.20
N SER A 68 0.32 6.68 0.48
CA SER A 68 -0.64 7.62 1.01
C SER A 68 -2.04 7.01 0.90
N ILE A 69 -2.57 6.59 2.04
CA ILE A 69 -3.87 5.91 2.13
C ILE A 69 -4.88 6.91 2.68
N PRO A 70 -6.00 7.16 1.99
CA PRO A 70 -7.05 8.02 2.54
C PRO A 70 -7.61 7.38 3.82
N ILE A 71 -7.84 8.20 4.84
CA ILE A 71 -8.41 7.78 6.13
C ILE A 71 -9.77 8.45 6.29
N ASN A 72 -10.73 7.76 6.92
CA ASN A 72 -12.03 8.32 7.26
C ASN A 72 -11.89 9.55 8.18
N ASP A 73 -12.54 10.67 7.85
CA ASP A 73 -12.43 11.92 8.61
C ASP A 73 -12.80 11.76 10.11
N GLY A 74 -13.72 10.85 10.43
CA GLY A 74 -14.15 10.53 11.80
C GLY A 74 -13.22 9.57 12.56
N TYR A 75 -12.03 9.24 12.03
CA TYR A 75 -11.15 8.23 12.64
C TYR A 75 -10.78 8.54 14.10
N ALA A 76 -10.73 9.82 14.46
CA ALA A 76 -10.35 10.27 15.80
C ALA A 76 -11.48 10.14 16.82
N GLU A 77 -12.73 10.12 16.36
CA GLU A 77 -13.94 10.08 17.20
C GLU A 77 -14.38 8.64 17.50
N ASN A 78 -13.98 7.69 16.65
CA ASN A 78 -14.35 6.28 16.77
C ASN A 78 -13.31 5.47 17.56
N SER A 79 -13.39 5.53 18.89
CA SER A 79 -12.53 4.75 19.79
C SER A 79 -12.82 3.23 19.82
N LEU A 80 -13.90 2.79 19.16
CA LEU A 80 -14.33 1.38 19.14
C LEU A 80 -13.59 0.54 18.11
N VAL A 81 -12.97 1.16 17.10
CA VAL A 81 -12.23 0.47 16.03
C VAL A 81 -10.74 0.77 16.11
N LYS A 82 -9.92 -0.15 15.59
CA LYS A 82 -8.48 0.10 15.47
C LYS A 82 -8.22 1.07 14.32
N PHE A 83 -7.21 1.93 14.46
CA PHE A 83 -6.90 2.99 13.48
C PHE A 83 -6.89 2.50 12.03
N TRP A 84 -6.25 1.36 11.75
CA TRP A 84 -6.15 0.77 10.40
C TRP A 84 -7.50 0.41 9.76
N GLN A 85 -8.57 0.23 10.55
CA GLN A 85 -9.92 -0.04 10.04
C GLN A 85 -10.57 1.21 9.42
N ASN A 86 -10.01 2.40 9.65
CA ASN A 86 -10.47 3.65 9.03
C ASN A 86 -9.86 3.90 7.65
N ALA A 87 -9.00 3.00 7.15
CA ALA A 87 -8.43 3.10 5.81
C ALA A 87 -9.51 3.01 4.73
N LEU A 88 -9.47 3.94 3.78
CA LEU A 88 -10.42 4.04 2.68
C LEU A 88 -9.80 3.57 1.36
N GLU A 89 -10.66 3.43 0.37
CA GLU A 89 -10.32 3.02 -0.98
C GLU A 89 -9.48 4.09 -1.71
N ILE A 90 -8.32 3.72 -2.27
CA ILE A 90 -7.62 4.60 -3.23
C ILE A 90 -8.35 4.58 -4.59
N ASN A 91 -8.62 3.37 -5.10
CA ASN A 91 -9.43 3.12 -6.29
C ASN A 91 -10.06 1.72 -6.23
N SER A 92 -10.79 1.36 -7.30
CA SER A 92 -11.43 0.06 -7.49
C SER A 92 -10.69 -0.84 -8.50
N THR A 93 -9.42 -0.55 -8.80
CA THR A 93 -8.62 -1.35 -9.74
C THR A 93 -8.39 -2.74 -9.15
N ALA A 94 -8.67 -3.79 -9.93
CA ALA A 94 -8.51 -5.17 -9.48
C ALA A 94 -7.03 -5.54 -9.33
N LEU A 95 -6.72 -6.36 -8.31
CA LEU A 95 -5.37 -6.90 -8.11
C LEU A 95 -5.00 -7.83 -9.29
N PRO A 96 -3.89 -7.58 -10.00
CA PRO A 96 -3.46 -8.43 -11.10
C PRO A 96 -3.18 -9.87 -10.66
N THR A 97 -3.54 -10.85 -11.48
CA THR A 97 -3.38 -12.28 -11.18
C THR A 97 -1.95 -12.67 -10.81
N ALA A 98 -0.94 -12.02 -11.41
CA ALA A 98 0.47 -12.28 -11.11
C ALA A 98 0.86 -12.02 -9.64
N TYR A 99 0.12 -11.19 -8.91
CA TYR A 99 0.37 -10.93 -7.49
C TYR A 99 -0.31 -11.96 -6.57
N LYS A 100 -1.21 -12.80 -7.10
CA LYS A 100 -1.97 -13.80 -6.33
C LYS A 100 -1.27 -15.16 -6.28
N ALA A 101 -0.25 -15.38 -7.11
CA ALA A 101 0.52 -16.62 -7.21
C ALA A 101 1.81 -16.56 -6.38
N ASN A 102 2.33 -17.72 -5.98
CA ASN A 102 3.64 -17.89 -5.35
C ASN A 102 4.79 -17.77 -6.35
#